data_AF-A0A6H5GU76-F1
#
_entry.id   AF-A0A6H5GU76-F1
#
_cell.length_a   1.000
_cell.length_b   1.000
_cell.length_c   1.000
_cell.angle_alpha   90.00
_cell.angle_beta   90.00
_cell.angle_gamma   90.00
#
_symmetry.space_group_name_H-M   'P 1'
#
loop_
_entity.id
_entity.type
_entity.pdbx_description
1 polymer ?
#
loop_
_entity_poly.entity_id
_entity_poly.type
_entity_poly.pdbx_seq_one_letter_code
_entity_poly.pdbx_strand_id
1 'polypeptide(L)'
;FGDALNCDDSWRVVVNYIDDQFRQYFTDESGLNRKNIQDNRVHCCLYFIPPYGHGLRQIDVELMKRLHQKVNIVPVIGKADALTYPEVKKLKQRILDDIAENGIQIYQFPECDSDEDEEFKQQDRELKASLPFSVIGSNTVIEVGGTRTRGRQYPWGVVEGLYVAFYHEFTFMLKTKMPLDHGK
;
A
#
# COMPACT_ATOMS: atom_id res chain seq x y z
N PHE A 1 3.30 12.21 -9.95
CA PHE A 1 4.61 11.96 -9.31
C PHE A 1 5.50 11.29 -10.33
N GLY A 2 6.72 11.79 -10.56
CA GLY A 2 7.64 11.13 -11.50
C GLY A 2 7.40 11.40 -12.99
N ASP A 3 6.57 12.40 -13.35
CA ASP A 3 6.22 12.73 -14.75
C ASP A 3 6.96 13.98 -15.26
N ALA A 4 7.56 14.77 -14.35
CA ALA A 4 8.34 15.95 -14.69
C ALA A 4 9.82 15.58 -14.87
N LEU A 5 10.52 16.29 -15.76
CA LEU A 5 11.97 16.13 -15.97
C LEU A 5 12.78 16.41 -14.69
N ASN A 6 12.23 17.21 -13.76
CA ASN A 6 12.83 17.46 -12.46
C ASN A 6 11.86 17.01 -11.36
N CYS A 7 12.19 15.91 -10.68
CA CYS A 7 11.35 15.31 -9.65
C CYS A 7 11.88 15.53 -8.22
N ASP A 8 12.97 16.29 -8.06
CA ASP A 8 13.58 16.59 -6.77
C ASP A 8 12.65 17.37 -5.82
N ASP A 9 11.64 18.07 -6.34
CA ASP A 9 10.66 18.76 -5.48
C ASP A 9 9.38 17.96 -5.23
N SER A 10 9.15 16.86 -5.96
CA SER A 10 7.89 16.11 -5.85
C SER A 10 7.73 15.48 -4.46
N TRP A 11 8.80 14.91 -3.90
CA TRP A 11 8.80 14.33 -2.55
C TRP A 11 8.62 15.37 -1.45
N ARG A 12 9.12 16.59 -1.63
CA ARG A 12 8.95 17.67 -0.64
C ARG A 12 7.49 18.02 -0.43
N VAL A 13 6.68 18.08 -1.49
CA VAL A 13 5.25 18.41 -1.39
C VAL A 13 4.50 17.38 -0.53
N VAL A 14 4.77 16.09 -0.74
CA VAL A 14 4.11 15.01 0.02
C VAL A 14 4.56 15.00 1.47
N VAL A 15 5.87 15.14 1.72
CA VAL A 15 6.41 15.19 3.08
C VAL A 15 5.88 16.40 3.84
N ASN A 16 5.83 17.58 3.20
CA ASN A 16 5.30 18.79 3.81
C ASN A 16 3.81 18.67 4.12
N TYR A 17 3.03 18.05 3.23
CA TYR A 17 1.61 17.82 3.48
C TYR A 17 1.40 16.95 4.74
N ILE A 18 2.16 15.86 4.87
CA ILE A 18 2.10 14.98 6.03
C ILE A 18 2.51 15.75 7.31
N ASP A 19 3.59 16.53 7.25
CA ASP A 19 4.04 17.35 8.38
C ASP A 19 3.03 18.40 8.80
N ASP A 20 2.36 19.05 7.84
CA ASP A 20 1.31 20.02 8.13
C ASP A 20 0.09 19.37 8.80
N GLN A 21 -0.31 18.16 8.37
CA GLN A 21 -1.37 17.41 9.05
C GLN A 21 -1.00 17.05 10.49
N PHE A 22 0.25 16.64 10.73
CA PHE A 22 0.75 16.37 12.09
C PHE A 22 0.80 17.64 12.95
N ARG A 23 1.26 18.76 12.40
CA ARG A 23 1.31 20.06 13.11
C ARG A 23 -0.08 20.57 13.46
N GLN A 24 -1.04 20.43 12.54
CA GLN A 24 -2.42 20.84 12.78
C GLN A 24 -3.01 20.03 13.93
N TYR A 25 -2.85 18.71 13.91
CA TYR A 25 -3.28 17.84 15.00
C TYR A 25 -2.62 18.22 16.35
N PHE A 26 -1.30 18.45 16.36
CA PHE A 26 -0.57 18.83 17.56
C PHE A 26 -1.05 20.17 18.14
N THR A 27 -1.39 21.13 17.27
CA THR A 27 -1.91 22.44 17.67
C THR A 27 -3.32 22.33 18.25
N ASP A 28 -4.17 21.52 17.63
CA ASP A 28 -5.55 21.29 18.07
C ASP A 28 -5.61 20.52 19.41
N GLU A 29 -4.69 19.57 19.63
CA GLU A 29 -4.54 18.84 20.90
C GLU A 29 -4.03 19.73 22.04
N SER A 30 -3.09 20.64 21.72
CA SER A 30 -2.54 21.63 22.65
C SER A 30 -3.53 22.77 22.95
N GLY A 31 -4.56 22.95 22.11
CA GLY A 31 -5.59 23.96 22.26
C GLY A 31 -6.59 23.70 23.38
N LEU A 32 -7.38 24.73 23.72
CA LEU A 32 -8.38 24.69 24.79
C LEU A 32 -9.69 23.95 24.40
N ASN A 33 -9.94 23.74 23.10
CA ASN A 33 -11.18 23.16 22.56
C ASN A 33 -11.04 21.67 22.19
N ARG A 34 -10.83 20.82 23.20
CA ARG A 34 -10.59 19.37 23.05
C ARG A 34 -11.81 18.51 22.66
N LYS A 35 -13.02 19.08 22.59
CA LYS A 35 -14.25 18.27 22.49
C LYS A 35 -14.58 17.75 21.09
N ASN A 36 -13.96 18.28 20.04
CA ASN A 36 -14.30 17.91 18.65
C ASN A 36 -13.07 17.98 17.72
N ILE A 37 -11.95 17.38 18.14
CA ILE A 37 -10.73 17.30 17.32
C ILE A 37 -10.99 16.34 16.14
N GLN A 38 -10.79 16.81 14.91
CA GLN A 38 -10.86 15.96 13.72
C GLN A 38 -9.46 15.45 13.40
N ASP A 39 -9.28 14.13 13.40
CA ASP A 39 -8.01 13.50 13.06
C ASP A 39 -7.87 13.38 11.54
N ASN A 40 -7.09 14.29 10.95
CA ASN A 40 -6.77 14.30 9.52
C ASN A 40 -5.38 13.69 9.23
N ARG A 41 -4.75 13.00 10.20
CA ARG A 41 -3.43 12.42 10.02
C ARG A 41 -3.45 11.32 8.96
N VAL A 42 -2.33 11.20 8.24
CA VAL A 42 -2.16 10.16 7.23
C VAL A 42 -1.74 8.87 7.94
N HIS A 43 -2.67 7.92 8.08
CA HIS A 43 -2.43 6.65 8.75
C HIS A 43 -1.62 5.64 7.92
N CYS A 44 -1.80 5.68 6.60
CA CYS A 44 -1.20 4.73 5.68
C CYS A 44 -0.92 5.41 4.32
N CYS A 45 0.23 5.08 3.73
CA CYS A 45 0.61 5.50 2.39
C CYS A 45 0.68 4.27 1.48
N LEU A 46 -0.23 4.19 0.51
CA LEU A 46 -0.18 3.18 -0.54
C LEU A 46 0.82 3.63 -1.61
N TYR A 47 1.95 2.93 -1.69
CA TYR A 47 3.00 3.27 -2.62
C TYR A 47 2.94 2.40 -3.88
N PHE A 48 2.57 3.02 -5.00
CA PHE A 48 2.45 2.31 -6.28
C PHE A 48 3.79 2.20 -6.99
N ILE A 49 4.31 0.97 -7.06
CA ILE A 49 5.52 0.61 -7.79
C ILE A 49 5.13 0.24 -9.22
N PRO A 50 5.76 0.84 -10.25
CA PRO A 50 5.48 0.49 -11.64
C PRO A 50 5.94 -0.96 -11.94
N PRO A 51 5.18 -1.72 -12.75
CA PRO A 51 5.52 -3.12 -13.05
C PRO A 51 6.67 -3.24 -14.07
N TYR A 52 6.98 -2.16 -14.79
CA TYR A 52 7.96 -2.15 -15.89
C TYR A 52 9.41 -2.03 -15.41
N GLY A 53 9.66 -2.07 -14.09
CA GLY A 53 10.98 -1.93 -13.49
C GLY A 53 11.63 -3.28 -13.15
N HIS A 54 12.96 -3.29 -13.09
CA HIS A 54 13.69 -4.44 -12.56
C HIS A 54 13.77 -4.46 -11.03
N GLY A 55 13.36 -3.38 -10.35
CA GLY A 55 13.42 -3.16 -8.90
C GLY A 55 12.89 -1.76 -8.56
N LEU A 56 13.21 -1.27 -7.36
CA LEU A 56 12.86 0.09 -6.94
C LEU A 56 13.72 1.13 -7.66
N ARG A 57 13.11 2.23 -8.12
CA ARG A 57 13.88 3.35 -8.69
C ARG A 57 14.53 4.15 -7.58
N GLN A 58 15.65 4.80 -7.86
CA GLN A 58 16.36 5.62 -6.86
C GLN A 58 15.47 6.69 -6.21
N ILE A 59 14.60 7.33 -7.01
CA ILE A 59 13.63 8.29 -6.49
C ILE A 59 12.60 7.66 -5.54
N ASP A 60 12.20 6.42 -5.82
CA ASP A 60 11.25 5.69 -4.99
C ASP A 60 11.90 5.34 -3.64
N VAL A 61 13.17 4.91 -3.69
CA VAL A 61 14.00 4.64 -2.50
C VAL A 61 14.16 5.90 -1.64
N GLU A 62 14.52 7.04 -2.23
CA GLU A 62 14.74 8.28 -1.49
C GLU A 62 13.45 8.78 -0.83
N LEU A 63 12.32 8.70 -1.54
CA LEU A 63 11.01 9.05 -1.00
C LEU A 63 10.62 8.11 0.15
N MET A 64 10.74 6.79 -0.04
CA MET A 64 10.42 5.81 1.00
C MET A 64 11.30 6.00 2.25
N LYS A 65 12.60 6.28 2.07
CA LYS A 65 13.54 6.60 3.18
C LYS A 65 13.17 7.86 3.96
N ARG A 66 12.39 8.78 3.39
CA ARG A 66 11.90 9.96 4.12
C ARG A 66 10.52 9.75 4.73
N LEU A 67 9.69 8.95 4.07
CA LEU A 67 8.31 8.71 4.49
C LEU A 67 8.18 7.63 5.57
N HIS A 68 9.06 6.61 5.59
CA HIS A 68 8.90 5.45 6.46
C HIS A 68 8.91 5.78 7.96
N GLN A 69 9.53 6.89 8.36
CA GLN A 69 9.55 7.35 9.75
C GLN A 69 8.28 8.09 10.17
N LYS A 70 7.46 8.53 9.20
CA LYS A 70 6.29 9.39 9.45
C LYS A 70 4.98 8.66 9.22
N VAL A 71 4.92 7.76 8.24
CA VAL A 71 3.72 7.07 7.81
C VAL A 71 4.03 5.62 7.49
N ASN A 72 3.08 4.74 7.82
CA ASN A 72 3.11 3.34 7.43
C ASN A 72 3.02 3.19 5.91
N ILE A 73 4.10 2.73 5.27
CA ILE A 73 4.14 2.53 3.81
C ILE A 73 3.71 1.11 3.46
N VAL A 74 2.73 0.97 2.57
CA VAL A 74 2.34 -0.30 1.99
C VAL A 74 2.72 -0.32 0.50
N PRO A 75 3.74 -1.10 0.11
CA PRO A 75 4.14 -1.21 -1.29
C PRO A 75 3.14 -2.03 -2.09
N VAL A 76 2.71 -1.47 -3.23
CA VAL A 76 1.73 -2.06 -4.15
C VAL A 76 2.28 -2.02 -5.57
N ILE A 77 2.43 -3.17 -6.21
CA ILE A 77 2.75 -3.29 -7.63
C ILE A 77 1.49 -3.01 -8.44
N GLY A 78 1.48 -1.90 -9.19
CA GLY A 78 0.38 -1.55 -10.06
C GLY A 78 0.42 -2.30 -11.40
N LYS A 79 -0.72 -2.36 -12.10
CA LYS A 79 -0.84 -2.95 -13.45
C LYS A 79 -0.18 -4.33 -13.56
N ALA A 80 -0.48 -5.22 -12.60
CA ALA A 80 0.09 -6.56 -12.58
C ALA A 80 -0.28 -7.41 -13.81
N ASP A 81 -1.31 -7.01 -14.57
CA ASP A 81 -1.72 -7.59 -15.84
C ASP A 81 -0.66 -7.43 -16.95
N ALA A 82 0.29 -6.50 -16.79
CA ALA A 82 1.42 -6.35 -17.70
C ALA A 82 2.54 -7.38 -17.49
N LEU A 83 2.51 -8.14 -16.40
CA LEU A 83 3.55 -9.09 -16.02
C LEU A 83 3.00 -10.52 -15.97
N THR A 84 3.84 -11.48 -16.32
CA THR A 84 3.53 -12.89 -16.11
C THR A 84 3.74 -13.30 -14.64
N TYR A 85 3.10 -14.39 -14.20
CA TYR A 85 3.26 -14.92 -12.85
C TYR A 85 4.73 -15.08 -12.38
N PRO A 86 5.66 -15.67 -13.16
CA PRO A 86 7.06 -15.79 -12.74
C PRO A 86 7.77 -14.43 -12.67
N GLU A 87 7.42 -13.48 -13.52
CA GLU A 87 8.00 -12.12 -13.50
C GLU A 87 7.54 -11.35 -12.27
N VAL A 88 6.26 -11.44 -11.90
CA VAL A 88 5.73 -10.86 -10.66
C VAL A 88 6.48 -11.42 -9.46
N LYS A 89 6.66 -12.74 -9.37
CA LYS A 89 7.39 -13.37 -8.26
C LYS A 89 8.83 -12.86 -8.16
N LYS A 90 9.52 -12.75 -9.29
CA LYS A 90 10.88 -12.22 -9.36
C LYS A 90 10.94 -10.74 -8.96
N LEU A 91 9.98 -9.93 -9.41
CA LEU A 91 9.89 -8.52 -9.06
C LEU A 91 9.61 -8.32 -7.56
N LYS A 92 8.70 -9.12 -6.98
CA LYS A 92 8.41 -9.09 -5.54
C LYS A 92 9.67 -9.34 -4.71
N GLN A 93 10.43 -10.38 -5.04
CA GLN A 93 11.67 -10.70 -4.33
C GLN A 93 12.66 -9.54 -4.42
N ARG A 94 12.90 -9.01 -5.62
CA ARG A 94 13.82 -7.88 -5.80
C ARG A 94 13.39 -6.62 -5.05
N ILE A 95 12.10 -6.30 -5.01
CA ILE A 95 11.60 -5.15 -4.24
C ILE A 95 11.85 -5.37 -2.74
N LEU A 96 11.63 -6.58 -2.23
CA LEU A 96 11.90 -6.90 -0.82
C LEU A 96 13.40 -6.81 -0.50
N ASP A 97 14.25 -7.31 -1.39
CA ASP A 97 15.71 -7.20 -1.27
C ASP A 97 16.15 -5.72 -1.27
N ASP A 98 15.66 -4.92 -2.22
CA ASP A 98 15.95 -3.48 -2.30
C ASP A 98 15.50 -2.73 -1.03
N ILE A 99 14.33 -3.08 -0.48
CA ILE A 99 13.81 -2.49 0.77
C ILE A 99 14.72 -2.83 1.95
N ALA A 100 15.15 -4.09 2.06
CA ALA A 100 16.02 -4.57 3.12
C ALA A 100 17.42 -3.94 3.03
N GLU A 101 18.02 -3.89 1.85
CA GLU A 101 19.33 -3.27 1.59
C GLU A 101 19.33 -1.77 1.93
N ASN A 102 18.20 -1.09 1.68
CA ASN A 102 18.06 0.33 1.95
C ASN A 102 17.58 0.66 3.37
N GLY A 103 17.29 -0.36 4.20
CA GLY A 103 16.79 -0.18 5.57
C GLY A 103 15.42 0.53 5.64
N ILE A 104 14.60 0.38 4.60
CA ILE A 104 13.27 0.99 4.54
C ILE A 104 12.31 0.16 5.39
N GLN A 105 11.64 0.81 6.35
CA GLN A 105 10.61 0.15 7.15
C GLN A 105 9.26 0.25 6.43
N ILE A 106 8.78 -0.87 5.92
CA ILE A 106 7.41 -0.98 5.43
C ILE A 106 6.48 -1.42 6.56
N TYR A 107 5.18 -1.18 6.38
CA TYR A 107 4.18 -1.67 7.31
C TYR A 107 4.26 -3.20 7.41
N GLN A 108 4.61 -3.69 8.60
CA GLN A 108 4.57 -5.10 8.92
C GLN A 108 3.29 -5.37 9.69
N PHE A 109 2.58 -6.41 9.28
CA PHE A 109 1.41 -6.87 10.03
C PHE A 109 1.85 -7.30 11.43
N PRO A 110 1.18 -6.83 12.49
CA PRO A 110 1.46 -7.28 13.84
C PRO A 110 1.42 -8.82 13.91
N GLU A 111 2.23 -9.40 14.79
CA GLU A 111 2.17 -10.84 15.04
C GLU A 111 0.83 -11.16 15.70
N CYS A 112 0.15 -12.18 15.19
CA CYS A 112 -1.08 -12.69 15.80
C CYS A 112 -0.77 -13.18 17.22
N ASP A 113 -1.63 -12.84 18.18
CA ASP A 113 -1.51 -13.28 19.56
C ASP A 113 -1.49 -14.82 19.64
N SER A 114 -0.77 -15.37 20.63
CA SER A 114 -0.61 -16.81 20.80
C SER A 114 -1.93 -17.58 20.90
N ASP A 115 -2.97 -16.88 21.34
CA ASP A 115 -4.29 -17.40 21.69
C ASP A 115 -5.24 -17.50 20.49
N GLU A 116 -4.83 -16.99 19.31
CA GLU A 116 -5.61 -17.10 18.08
C GLU A 116 -5.49 -18.48 17.41
N ASP A 117 -6.56 -18.87 16.72
CA ASP A 117 -6.68 -20.15 16.03
C ASP A 117 -5.56 -20.36 15.00
N GLU A 118 -5.07 -21.60 14.88
CA GLU A 118 -4.02 -21.96 13.92
C GLU A 118 -4.41 -21.65 12.46
N GLU A 119 -5.70 -21.71 12.13
CA GLU A 119 -6.22 -21.32 10.80
C GLU A 119 -6.02 -19.82 10.55
N PHE A 120 -6.22 -18.98 11.56
CA PHE A 120 -6.02 -17.53 11.45
C PHE A 120 -4.52 -17.18 11.35
N LYS A 121 -3.66 -17.88 12.11
CA LYS A 121 -2.20 -17.75 12.00
C LYS A 121 -1.69 -18.14 10.61
N GLN A 122 -2.28 -19.17 10.01
CA GLN A 122 -1.93 -19.59 8.65
C GLN A 122 -2.33 -18.52 7.62
N GLN A 123 -3.55 -17.99 7.71
CA GLN A 123 -4.00 -16.90 6.84
C GLN A 123 -3.10 -15.66 6.96
N ASP A 124 -2.73 -15.25 8.18
CA ASP A 124 -1.84 -14.10 8.39
C ASP A 124 -0.46 -14.31 7.78
N ARG A 125 0.09 -15.53 7.85
CA ARG A 125 1.37 -15.88 7.22
C ARG A 125 1.29 -15.82 5.69
N GLU A 126 0.23 -16.35 5.10
CA GLU A 126 0.01 -16.29 3.65
C GLU A 126 -0.14 -14.85 3.17
N LEU A 127 -0.77 -14.02 3.99
CA LEU A 127 -0.98 -12.61 3.71
C LEU A 127 0.32 -11.79 3.82
N LYS A 128 1.15 -12.05 4.84
CA LYS A 128 2.52 -11.53 4.96
C LYS A 128 3.39 -11.92 3.77
N ALA A 129 3.31 -13.19 3.33
CA ALA A 129 4.05 -13.68 2.16
C ALA A 129 3.56 -13.08 0.83
N SER A 130 2.35 -12.50 0.81
CA SER A 130 1.77 -11.87 -0.37
C SER A 130 2.30 -10.45 -0.63
N LEU A 131 2.99 -9.84 0.34
CA LEU A 131 3.64 -8.55 0.18
C LEU A 131 4.87 -8.63 -0.75
N PRO A 132 5.11 -7.61 -1.60
CA PRO A 132 4.22 -6.49 -1.94
C PRO A 132 3.01 -6.93 -2.77
N PHE A 133 1.86 -6.26 -2.58
CA PHE A 133 0.61 -6.63 -3.24
C PHE A 133 0.63 -6.30 -4.73
N SER A 134 0.07 -7.17 -5.57
CA SER A 134 -0.01 -6.94 -7.02
C SER A 134 -1.46 -6.69 -7.39
N VAL A 135 -1.76 -5.49 -7.88
CA VAL A 135 -3.14 -5.05 -8.13
C VAL A 135 -3.39 -4.70 -9.58
N ILE A 136 -4.61 -4.98 -10.01
CA ILE A 136 -5.13 -4.63 -11.33
C ILE A 136 -6.38 -3.80 -11.12
N GLY A 137 -6.33 -2.53 -11.50
CA GLY A 137 -7.48 -1.64 -11.46
C GLY A 137 -8.32 -1.78 -12.73
N SER A 138 -9.64 -1.91 -12.58
CA SER A 138 -10.58 -1.72 -13.69
C SER A 138 -11.79 -0.90 -13.27
N ASN A 139 -12.17 0.06 -14.13
CA ASN A 139 -13.42 0.80 -14.03
C ASN A 139 -14.50 0.23 -14.98
N THR A 140 -14.16 -0.76 -15.80
CA THR A 140 -15.06 -1.32 -16.82
C THR A 140 -15.74 -2.57 -16.29
N VAL A 141 -17.07 -2.62 -16.44
CA VAL A 141 -17.86 -3.82 -16.17
C VAL A 141 -17.97 -4.62 -17.46
N ILE A 142 -17.60 -5.88 -17.39
CA ILE A 142 -17.64 -6.84 -18.49
C ILE A 142 -18.53 -8.01 -18.11
N GLU A 143 -19.19 -8.61 -19.09
CA GLU A 143 -20.04 -9.76 -18.88
C GLU A 143 -19.27 -11.01 -19.31
N VAL A 144 -18.89 -11.84 -18.33
CA VAL A 144 -18.18 -13.10 -18.57
C VAL A 144 -19.06 -14.23 -18.06
N GLY A 145 -19.44 -15.15 -18.94
CA GLY A 145 -20.26 -16.31 -18.58
C GLY A 145 -21.62 -15.95 -17.93
N GLY A 146 -22.23 -14.81 -18.30
CA GLY A 146 -23.51 -14.35 -17.76
C GLY A 146 -23.42 -13.60 -16.42
N THR A 147 -22.22 -13.45 -15.85
CA THR A 147 -22.00 -12.64 -14.64
C THR A 147 -21.29 -11.34 -15.00
N ARG A 148 -21.80 -10.22 -14.47
CA ARG A 148 -21.18 -8.90 -14.65
C ARG A 148 -20.07 -8.70 -13.63
N THR A 149 -18.83 -8.80 -14.09
CA THR A 149 -17.63 -8.65 -13.27
C THR A 149 -16.83 -7.44 -13.75
N ARG A 150 -16.12 -6.76 -12.83
CA ARG A 150 -15.19 -5.68 -13.23
C ARG A 150 -13.91 -6.30 -13.75
N GLY A 151 -13.46 -5.89 -14.94
CA GLY A 151 -12.28 -6.48 -15.58
C GLY A 151 -11.77 -5.66 -16.76
N ARG A 152 -10.59 -6.02 -17.27
CA ARG A 152 -9.98 -5.39 -18.45
C ARG A 152 -10.04 -6.38 -19.61
N GLN A 153 -10.59 -5.95 -20.73
CA GLN A 153 -10.65 -6.75 -21.94
C GLN A 153 -9.48 -6.40 -22.85
N TYR A 154 -8.73 -7.42 -23.25
CA TYR A 154 -7.65 -7.35 -24.22
C TYR A 154 -8.00 -8.18 -25.47
N PRO A 155 -7.35 -7.92 -26.62
CA PRO A 155 -7.56 -8.72 -27.82
C PRO A 155 -7.28 -10.22 -27.63
N TRP A 156 -6.36 -10.57 -26.71
CA TRP A 156 -5.97 -11.94 -26.40
C TRP A 156 -6.75 -12.58 -25.25
N GLY A 157 -7.66 -11.84 -24.59
CA GLY A 157 -8.42 -12.40 -23.49
C GLY A 157 -8.94 -11.35 -22.51
N VAL A 158 -9.66 -11.84 -21.53
CA VAL A 158 -10.26 -11.02 -20.48
C VAL A 158 -9.48 -11.25 -19.19
N VAL A 159 -8.99 -10.16 -18.62
CA VAL A 159 -8.46 -10.16 -17.26
C VAL A 159 -9.60 -9.77 -16.35
N GLU A 160 -10.26 -10.77 -15.77
CA GLU A 160 -11.18 -10.53 -14.67
C GLU A 160 -10.40 -9.86 -13.54
N GLY A 161 -10.97 -8.81 -12.96
CA GLY A 161 -10.43 -8.20 -11.75
C GLY A 161 -10.64 -9.14 -10.57
N LEU A 162 -10.02 -10.32 -10.61
CA LEU A 162 -10.00 -11.32 -9.54
C LEU A 162 -9.09 -10.84 -8.41
N TYR A 163 -9.40 -9.68 -7.84
CA TYR A 163 -8.86 -9.15 -6.59
C TYR A 163 -9.89 -8.29 -5.84
N VAL A 164 -11.19 -8.49 -6.08
CA VAL A 164 -12.24 -7.90 -5.24
C VAL A 164 -12.18 -8.47 -3.82
N ALA A 165 -11.77 -9.74 -3.65
CA ALA A 165 -11.46 -10.31 -2.34
C ALA A 165 -10.35 -9.53 -1.62
N PHE A 166 -9.30 -9.13 -2.36
CA PHE A 166 -8.22 -8.32 -1.84
C PHE A 166 -8.64 -6.90 -1.47
N TYR A 167 -9.53 -6.25 -2.22
CA TYR A 167 -10.05 -4.94 -1.81
C TYR A 167 -10.86 -5.06 -0.51
N HIS A 168 -11.65 -6.13 -0.35
CA HIS A 168 -12.44 -6.35 0.85
C HIS A 168 -11.56 -6.75 2.03
N GLU A 169 -10.63 -7.69 1.87
CA GLU A 169 -9.66 -8.10 2.90
C GLU A 169 -8.69 -6.98 3.24
N PHE A 170 -8.16 -6.23 2.26
CA PHE A 170 -7.27 -5.09 2.48
C PHE A 170 -7.99 -3.92 3.16
N THR A 171 -9.23 -3.60 2.76
CA THR A 171 -10.05 -2.57 3.43
C THR A 171 -10.48 -3.03 4.82
N PHE A 172 -10.82 -4.30 4.98
CA PHE A 172 -11.14 -4.91 6.27
C PHE A 172 -9.91 -4.89 7.18
N MET A 173 -8.75 -5.30 6.70
CA MET A 173 -7.49 -5.33 7.42
C MET A 173 -6.95 -3.94 7.77
N LEU A 174 -7.08 -2.94 6.90
CA LEU A 174 -6.82 -1.54 7.24
C LEU A 174 -7.79 -1.03 8.32
N LYS A 175 -9.05 -1.49 8.33
CA LYS A 175 -10.01 -1.12 9.38
C LYS A 175 -9.83 -1.88 10.70
N THR A 176 -9.36 -3.12 10.66
CA THR A 176 -9.32 -4.04 11.81
C THR A 176 -7.93 -4.12 12.45
N LYS A 177 -6.85 -4.09 11.66
CA LYS A 177 -5.45 -4.27 12.11
C LYS A 177 -4.58 -3.00 12.09
N MET A 178 -5.11 -1.85 11.65
CA MET A 178 -4.59 -0.54 12.07
C MET A 178 -5.50 0.04 13.14
N PRO A 179 -5.54 -0.52 14.37
CA PRO A 179 -6.14 0.21 15.47
C PRO A 179 -5.35 1.51 15.60
N LEU A 180 -6.09 2.61 15.71
CA LEU A 180 -5.57 3.89 16.17
C LEU A 180 -4.77 3.59 17.44
N ASP A 181 -3.43 3.67 17.35
CA ASP A 181 -2.61 3.75 18.54
C ASP A 181 -2.86 5.15 19.11
N HIS A 182 -4.01 5.29 19.77
CA HIS A 182 -4.30 6.35 20.70
C HIS A 182 -3.40 6.08 21.90
N GLY A 183 -2.11 6.42 21.71
CA GLY A 183 -1.14 6.47 22.78
C GLY A 183 -1.73 7.26 23.94
N LYS A 184 -1.94 6.56 25.05
CA LYS A 184 -1.94 7.15 26.38
C LYS A 184 -0.51 7.23 26.88
#